data_AF-A0AAE1Q6M7-F1
#
_entry.id   AF-A0AAE1Q6M7-F1
#
_cell.length_a   1.000
_cell.length_b   1.000
_cell.length_c   1.000
_cell.angle_alpha   90.00
_cell.angle_beta   90.00
_cell.angle_gamma   90.00
#
_symmetry.space_group_name_H-M   'P 1'
#
loop_
_entity.id
_entity.type
_entity.pdbx_description
1 polymer ?
#
loop_
_entity_poly.entity_id
_entity_poly.type
_entity_poly.pdbx_seq_one_letter_code
_entity_poly.pdbx_strand_id
1 'polypeptide(L)' 'MKVSHALNFFSHSVSCGVRFLVEHEGRDKSDLTTAWFLEFVNKWFNLMSSRHPVMALSKCNRDVYEESVAHLESAV' A
#
# COMPACT_ATOMS: atom_id res chain seq x y z
N MET A 1 -21.44 -2.96 -8.87
CA MET A 1 -20.14 -2.23 -8.84
C MET A 1 -19.01 -3.24 -8.72
N LYS A 2 -17.94 -3.12 -9.52
CA LYS A 2 -16.82 -4.07 -9.52
C LYS A 2 -15.63 -3.50 -8.73
N VAL A 3 -15.46 -3.97 -7.49
CA VAL A 3 -14.37 -3.57 -6.58
C VAL A 3 -12.99 -3.97 -7.14
N SER A 4 -12.93 -5.02 -7.95
CA SER A 4 -11.69 -5.49 -8.58
C SER A 4 -10.96 -4.43 -9.41
N HIS A 5 -11.69 -3.52 -10.08
CA HIS A 5 -11.05 -2.43 -10.82
C HIS A 5 -10.35 -1.44 -9.90
N ALA A 6 -10.95 -1.13 -8.75
CA ALA A 6 -10.34 -0.27 -7.75
C ALA A 6 -9.08 -0.93 -7.17
N LEU A 7 -9.11 -2.24 -6.89
CA LEU A 7 -7.94 -2.96 -6.37
C LEU A 7 -6.78 -3.01 -7.36
N ASN A 8 -7.06 -3.15 -8.66
CA ASN A 8 -6.02 -3.09 -9.68
C ASN A 8 -5.37 -1.70 -9.76
N PHE A 9 -6.16 -0.64 -9.54
CA PHE A 9 -5.66 0.74 -9.50
C PHE A 9 -4.85 1.03 -8.23
N PHE A 10 -5.39 0.71 -7.05
CA PHE A 10 -4.72 0.81 -5.76
C PHE A 10 -3.79 -0.39 -5.52
N SER A 11 -2.86 -0.62 -6.43
CA SER A 11 -1.92 -1.73 -6.35
C SER A 11 -0.48 -1.25 -6.22
N HIS A 12 0.34 -2.09 -5.60
CA HIS A 12 1.79 -1.89 -5.51
C HIS A 12 2.43 -1.64 -6.89
N SER A 13 1.98 -2.34 -7.93
CA SER A 13 2.50 -2.19 -9.29
C SER A 13 2.25 -0.79 -9.86
N VAL A 14 1.08 -0.20 -9.62
CA VAL A 14 0.78 1.16 -10.08
C VAL A 14 1.61 2.18 -9.31
N SER A 15 1.74 2.04 -7.99
CA SER A 15 2.62 2.85 -7.15
C SER A 15 4.08 2.85 -7.67
N CYS A 16 4.65 1.67 -7.92
CA CYS A 16 5.99 1.52 -8.48
C CYS A 16 6.11 2.13 -9.89
N GLY A 17 5.09 1.95 -10.74
CA GLY A 17 5.05 2.56 -12.06
C GLY A 17 5.08 4.09 -11.99
N VAL A 18 4.32 4.70 -11.08
CA VAL A 18 4.35 6.17 -10.88
C VAL A 18 5.73 6.62 -10.41
N ARG A 19 6.36 5.93 -9.46
CA ARG A 19 7.74 6.24 -9.02
C ARG A 19 8.73 6.17 -10.17
N PHE A 20 8.67 5.09 -10.96
CA PHE A 20 9.52 4.91 -12.13
C PHE A 20 9.40 6.08 -13.12
N LEU A 21 8.17 6.52 -13.42
CA LEU A 21 7.96 7.66 -14.34
C LEU A 21 8.51 8.98 -13.79
N VAL A 22 8.47 9.19 -12.46
CA VAL A 22 9.10 10.37 -11.83
C VAL A 22 10.62 10.29 -11.90
N GLU A 23 11.19 9.13 -11.61
CA GLU A 23 12.64 8.93 -11.52
C GLU A 23 13.33 8.90 -12.90
N HIS A 24 12.65 8.37 -13.91
CA HIS A 24 13.25 8.06 -15.21
C HIS A 24 12.64 8.82 -16.40
N GLU A 25 11.37 9.22 -16.32
CA GLU A 25 10.65 9.83 -17.46
C GLU A 25 10.33 11.33 -17.24
N GLY A 26 10.88 11.94 -16.18
CA GLY A 26 10.77 13.38 -15.95
C GLY A 26 9.38 13.87 -15.54
N ARG A 27 8.53 13.00 -14.97
CA ARG A 27 7.26 13.42 -14.34
C ARG A 27 7.50 14.35 -13.15
N ASP A 28 6.46 15.09 -12.78
CA ASP A 28 6.50 15.99 -11.62
C ASP A 28 6.74 15.19 -10.33
N LYS A 29 7.60 15.71 -9.44
CA LYS A 29 7.85 15.12 -8.13
C LYS A 29 6.61 15.09 -7.25
N SER A 30 5.60 15.95 -7.50
CA SER A 30 4.30 15.88 -6.84
C SER A 30 3.62 14.51 -7.01
N ASP A 31 3.90 13.80 -8.10
CA ASP A 31 3.34 12.47 -8.36
C ASP A 31 3.87 11.41 -7.38
N LEU A 32 4.98 11.67 -6.67
CA LEU A 32 5.46 10.78 -5.60
C LEU A 32 4.47 10.70 -4.43
N THR A 33 3.74 11.79 -4.13
CA THR A 33 2.67 11.77 -3.13
C THR A 33 1.54 10.84 -3.57
N THR A 34 1.19 10.84 -4.85
CA THR A 34 0.23 9.90 -5.43
C THR A 34 0.74 8.46 -5.31
N ALA A 35 1.99 8.20 -5.66
CA ALA A 35 2.58 6.86 -5.52
C ALA A 35 2.56 6.38 -4.06
N TRP A 36 2.94 7.25 -3.12
CA TRP A 36 2.85 6.97 -1.68
C TRP A 36 1.41 6.63 -1.26
N PHE A 37 0.42 7.41 -1.70
CA PHE A 37 -0.98 7.16 -1.37
C PHE A 37 -1.48 5.81 -1.93
N LEU A 38 -1.15 5.49 -3.18
CA LEU A 38 -1.49 4.20 -3.79
C LEU A 38 -0.89 3.03 -3.01
N GLU A 39 0.38 3.14 -2.63
CA GLU A 39 1.07 2.16 -1.80
C GLU A 39 0.40 2.01 -0.44
N PHE A 40 0.03 3.14 0.17
CA PHE A 40 -0.60 3.20 1.47
C PHE A 40 -1.94 2.48 1.48
N VAL A 41 -2.81 2.78 0.50
CA VAL A 41 -4.12 2.15 0.34
C VAL A 41 -3.99 0.66 0.02
N ASN A 42 -3.04 0.28 -0.83
CA ASN A 42 -2.76 -1.13 -1.15
C ASN A 42 -2.42 -1.92 0.13
N LYS A 43 -1.47 -1.40 0.94
CA LYS A 43 -1.09 -2.02 2.21
C LYS A 43 -2.26 -2.09 3.18
N TRP A 44 -2.97 -0.98 3.40
CA TRP A 44 -4.15 -0.94 4.25
C TRP A 44 -5.21 -1.96 3.84
N PHE A 45 -5.52 -2.06 2.55
CA PHE A 45 -6.51 -3.01 2.05
C PHE A 45 -6.06 -4.46 2.29
N ASN A 46 -4.78 -4.77 2.05
CA ASN A 46 -4.23 -6.12 2.30
C ASN A 46 -4.32 -6.50 3.78
N LEU A 47 -4.08 -5.55 4.70
CA LEU A 47 -4.24 -5.76 6.14
C LEU A 47 -5.71 -6.06 6.50
N MET A 48 -6.63 -5.21 6.03
CA MET A 48 -8.06 -5.29 6.39
C MET A 48 -8.79 -6.47 5.74
N SER A 49 -8.33 -6.92 4.57
CA SER A 49 -8.96 -8.02 3.82
C SER A 49 -8.29 -9.38 4.07
N SER A 50 -7.20 -9.42 4.84
CA SER A 50 -6.49 -10.64 5.15
C SER A 50 -7.38 -11.65 5.87
N ARG A 51 -7.47 -12.87 5.31
CA ARG A 51 -8.17 -14.01 5.91
C ARG A 51 -7.22 -15.04 6.53
N HIS A 52 -5.91 -14.84 6.38
CA HIS A 52 -4.93 -15.76 6.92
C HIS A 52 -4.50 -15.32 8.33
N PRO A 53 -4.61 -16.18 9.35
CA PRO A 53 -4.24 -15.85 10.73
C PRO A 53 -2.72 -15.69 10.93
N VAL A 54 -1.92 -15.91 9.89
CA VAL A 54 -0.46 -15.67 9.88
C VAL A 54 -0.13 -14.27 9.36
N MET A 55 -1.09 -13.57 8.77
CA MET A 55 -0.87 -12.27 8.16
C MET A 55 -1.14 -11.12 9.14
N ALA A 56 -0.10 -10.30 9.28
CA ALA A 56 -0.06 -8.87 9.58
C ALA A 56 -0.66 -8.30 10.88
N LEU A 57 -1.79 -8.79 11.38
CA LEU A 57 -2.30 -8.43 12.73
C LEU A 57 -2.23 -9.61 13.71
N SER A 58 -1.62 -10.69 13.27
CA SER A 58 -1.34 -11.84 14.11
C SER A 58 -0.16 -11.59 15.02
N LYS A 59 -0.24 -12.07 16.26
CA LYS A 59 0.89 -12.07 17.20
C LYS A 59 1.91 -13.19 16.93
N CYS A 60 1.70 -13.99 15.88
CA CYS A 60 2.64 -15.05 15.47
C CYS A 60 3.98 -14.49 14.97
N ASN A 61 3.98 -13.28 14.40
CA ASN A 61 5.19 -12.58 13.99
C ASN A 61 5.13 -11.13 14.51
N ARG A 62 5.94 -10.85 15.53
CA ARG A 62 5.91 -9.57 16.24
C ARG A 62 6.40 -8.41 15.37
N ASP A 63 7.43 -8.62 14.57
CA ASP A 63 8.01 -7.56 13.74
C ASP A 63 7.00 -7.08 12.68
N VAL A 64 6.34 -8.04 12.01
CA VAL A 64 5.30 -7.74 11.02
C VAL A 64 4.07 -7.09 11.66
N TYR A 65 3.73 -7.48 12.89
CA TYR A 65 2.66 -6.84 13.66
C TYR A 65 3.00 -5.37 13.96
N GLU A 66 4.19 -5.10 14.48
CA GLU A 66 4.63 -3.74 14.81
C GLU A 66 4.72 -2.85 13.56
N GLU A 67 5.23 -3.36 12.44
CA GLU A 67 5.21 -2.64 11.15
C GLU A 67 3.79 -2.32 10.69
N SER A 68 2.88 -3.30 10.79
CA SER A 68 1.49 -3.14 10.36
C SER A 68 0.74 -2.13 11.22
N VAL A 69 0.97 -2.13 12.54
CA VAL A 69 0.40 -1.13 13.45
C VAL A 69 0.97 0.25 13.16
N ALA A 70 2.29 0.39 13.01
CA ALA A 70 2.93 1.66 12.67
C ALA A 70 2.42 2.23 11.34
N HIS A 71 2.20 1.37 10.35
CA HIS A 71 1.57 1.75 9.07
C HIS A 71 0.17 2.34 9.29
N LEU A 72 -0.66 1.71 10.13
CA LEU A 72 -2.01 2.19 10.42
C LEU A 72 -2.02 3.47 11.26
N GLU A 73 -1.10 3.62 12.20
CA GLU A 73 -0.96 4.84 13.02
C GLU A 73 -0.51 6.04 12.19
N SER A 74 0.33 5.83 11.17
CA SER A 74 0.76 6.90 10.26
C SER A 74 -0.37 7.56 9.44
N ALA A 75 -1.59 7.00 9.49
CA ALA A 75 -2.78 7.50 8.82
C ALA A 75 -3.52 8.60 9.60
N VAL A 76 -3.25 8.72 10.91
CA VAL A 76 -3.96 9.56 11.90
C VAL A 76 -3.05 10.68 12.37
#